data_AF-A0A0G1VXW0-F1
#
_entry.id   AF-A0A0G1VXW0-F1
#
_cell.length_a   1.000
_cell.length_b   1.000
_cell.length_c   1.000
_cell.angle_alpha   90.00
_cell.angle_beta   90.00
_cell.angle_gamma   90.00
#
_symmetry.space_group_name_H-M   'P 1'
#
loop_
_entity.id
_entity.type
_entity.pdbx_description
1 polymer ?
#
loop_
_entity_poly.entity_id
_entity_poly.type
_entity_poly.pdbx_seq_one_letter_code
_entity_poly.pdbx_strand_id
1 'polypeptide(L)' 'MVYFGITKMQKTTIKLDKKTKKRLDRLKSYRRESYDDVLQKVLGILNICRINPEKARMRLIQ' A
#
# COMPACT_ATOMS: atom_id res chain seq x y z
N MET A 1 27.08 22.38 4.49
CA MET A 1 27.10 21.10 5.22
C MET A 1 25.87 20.31 4.79
N VAL A 2 26.04 19.35 3.87
CA VAL A 2 24.93 18.58 3.30
C VAL A 2 24.84 17.27 4.07
N TYR A 3 23.83 17.13 4.93
CA TYR A 3 23.53 15.86 5.59
C TYR A 3 22.91 14.91 4.57
N PHE A 4 23.73 14.10 3.89
CA PHE A 4 23.24 12.92 3.18
C PHE A 4 23.00 11.80 4.21
N GLY A 5 21.90 11.93 4.94
CA GLY A 5 21.38 10.86 5.79
C GLY A 5 20.87 9.73 4.90
N ILE A 6 21.71 8.71 4.67
CA ILE A 6 21.29 7.50 3.96
C ILE A 6 20.34 6.74 4.89
N THR A 7 19.03 7.00 4.76
CA THR A 7 18.00 6.16 5.38
C THR A 7 18.06 4.78 4.74
N LYS A 8 18.69 3.84 5.44
CA LYS A 8 18.86 2.45 5.02
C LYS A 8 17.47 1.79 4.88
N MET A 9 16.99 1.61 3.66
CA MET A 9 15.72 0.93 3.38
C MET A 9 15.83 -0.55 3.74
N GLN A 10 15.30 -0.94 4.90
CA GLN A 10 15.31 -2.33 5.36
C GLN A 10 14.33 -3.16 4.52
N LYS A 11 14.87 -3.87 3.52
CA LYS A 11 14.07 -4.76 2.67
C LYS A 11 13.74 -6.03 3.45
N THR A 12 12.45 -6.26 3.68
CA THR A 12 11.94 -7.51 4.25
C THR A 12 11.35 -8.38 3.14
N THR A 13 11.49 -9.70 3.25
CA THR A 13 10.93 -10.64 2.26
C THR A 13 9.75 -11.36 2.90
N ILE A 14 8.54 -11.14 2.37
CA ILE A 14 7.31 -11.77 2.84
C ILE A 14 6.91 -12.86 1.84
N LYS A 15 6.78 -14.10 2.31
CA LYS A 15 6.22 -15.18 1.49
C LYS A 15 4.70 -15.03 1.46
N LEU A 16 4.14 -14.85 0.27
CA LEU A 16 2.71 -14.71 0.04
C LEU A 16 2.18 -15.92 -0.73
N ASP A 17 0.97 -16.35 -0.38
CA ASP A 17 0.26 -17.35 -1.17
C ASP A 17 0.04 -16.88 -2.61
N LYS A 18 0.04 -17.82 -3.56
CA LYS A 18 -0.12 -17.52 -5.00
C LYS A 18 -1.43 -16.79 -5.29
N LYS A 19 -2.52 -17.11 -4.57
CA LYS A 19 -3.82 -16.45 -4.71
C LYS A 19 -3.73 -14.99 -4.27
N THR A 20 -3.08 -14.72 -3.14
CA THR A 20 -2.90 -13.36 -2.61
C THR A 20 -1.98 -12.54 -3.52
N LYS A 21 -0.91 -13.13 -4.04
CA LYS A 21 -0.04 -12.49 -5.04
C LYS A 21 -0.83 -12.07 -6.29
N LYS A 22 -1.70 -12.93 -6.82
CA LYS A 22 -2.55 -12.58 -7.98
C LYS A 22 -3.51 -11.42 -7.68
N ARG A 23 -4.08 -11.36 -6.47
CA ARG A 23 -4.92 -10.22 -6.06
C ARG A 23 -4.11 -8.93 -5.97
N LEU A 24 -2.89 -9.00 -5.42
CA LEU A 24 -1.98 -7.86 -5.32
C LEU A 24 -1.52 -7.36 -6.71
N ASP A 25 -1.31 -8.27 -7.66
CA ASP A 25 -0.95 -7.91 -9.02
C ASP A 25 -2.10 -7.23 -9.77
N ARG A 26 -3.36 -7.64 -9.52
CA ARG A 26 -4.55 -6.94 -10.03
C ARG A 26 -4.77 -5.56 -9.41
N LEU A 27 -4.22 -5.30 -8.23
CA LEU A 27 -4.30 -4.00 -7.55
C LEU A 27 -3.32 -2.97 -8.12
N LYS A 28 -2.35 -3.38 -8.95
CA LYS A 28 -1.45 -2.45 -9.64
C LYS A 28 -2.22 -1.64 -10.67
N SER A 29 -2.11 -0.31 -10.62
CA SER A 29 -2.66 0.56 -11.65
C SER A 29 -1.75 0.63 -12.87
N TYR A 30 -0.44 0.41 -12.69
CA TYR A 30 0.55 0.43 -13.76
C TYR A 30 1.41 -0.84 -13.78
N ARG A 31 1.77 -1.29 -14.98
CA ARG A 31 2.58 -2.50 -15.19
C ARG A 31 3.97 -2.45 -14.51
N ARG A 32 4.48 -1.25 -14.22
CA ARG A 32 5.80 -0.99 -13.61
C ARG A 32 5.75 -0.59 -12.13
N GLU A 33 4.58 -0.64 -11.50
CA GLU A 33 4.42 -0.24 -10.11
C GLU A 33 5.05 -1.27 -9.15
N SER A 34 5.82 -0.78 -8.16
CA SER A 34 6.44 -1.65 -7.16
C SER A 34 5.39 -2.20 -6.21
N TYR A 35 5.61 -3.40 -5.68
CA TYR A 35 4.73 -3.95 -4.65
C TYR A 35 4.70 -3.09 -3.39
N ASP A 36 5.80 -2.39 -3.08
CA ASP A 36 5.87 -1.45 -1.95
C ASP A 36 4.90 -0.28 -2.12
N ASP A 37 4.89 0.36 -3.31
CA ASP A 37 3.95 1.45 -3.64
C ASP A 37 2.49 1.00 -3.53
N VAL A 38 2.17 -0.18 -4.07
CA VAL A 38 0.81 -0.75 -3.98
C VAL A 38 0.43 -1.00 -2.53
N LEU A 39 1.34 -1.60 -1.74
CA LEU A 39 1.09 -1.87 -0.33
C LEU A 39 0.93 -0.58 0.48
N GLN A 40 1.74 0.45 0.23
CA GLN A 40 1.60 1.75 0.89
C GLN A 40 0.25 2.40 0.56
N LYS A 41 -0.21 2.35 -0.68
CA LYS A 41 -1.55 2.83 -1.07
C LYS A 41 -2.66 2.08 -0.34
N VAL A 42 -2.58 0.75 -0.32
CA VAL A 42 -3.57 -0.10 0.37
C VAL A 42 -3.59 0.18 1.87
N LEU A 43 -2.41 0.26 2.50
CA LEU A 43 -2.29 0.61 3.92
C LEU A 43 -2.75 2.02 4.22
N GLY A 44 -2.53 2.98 3.31
CA GLY A 44 -3.05 4.34 3.40
C GLY A 44 -4.58 4.37 3.40
N ILE A 45 -5.22 3.67 2.46
CA ILE A 45 -6.68 3.53 2.40
C ILE A 45 -7.20 2.85 3.68
N LEU A 46 -6.56 1.77 4.13
CA LEU A 46 -6.92 1.08 5.37
C LEU A 46 -6.80 1.97 6.60
N ASN A 47 -5.74 2.79 6.69
CA ASN A 47 -5.57 3.74 7.79
C ASN A 47 -6.67 4.82 7.75
N ILE A 48 -7.03 5.34 6.59
CA ILE A 48 -8.14 6.30 6.45
C ILE A 48 -9.45 5.65 6.91
N CYS A 49 -9.72 4.41 6.48
CA CYS A 49 -10.90 3.65 6.90
C CYS A 49 -10.91 3.37 8.42
N ARG A 50 -9.74 3.13 9.02
CA ARG A 50 -9.60 2.81 10.45
C ARG A 50 -9.68 4.06 11.35
N ILE A 51 -9.20 5.21 10.87
CA ILE A 51 -9.23 6.49 11.59
C ILE A 51 -10.62 7.12 11.54
N ASN A 52 -11.34 7.00 10.42
CA ASN A 52 -12.71 7.54 10.28
C ASN A 52 -13.64 6.53 9.57
N PRO A 53 -14.29 5.62 10.32
CA PRO A 53 -15.29 4.70 9.75
C PRO A 53 -16.50 5.42 9.12
N GLU A 54 -16.81 6.65 9.57
CA GLU A 54 -17.87 7.52 9.03
C GLU A 54 -17.59 7.99 7.59
N LYS A 55 -16.34 8.28 7.23
CA LYS A 55 -15.98 8.79 5.89
C LYS A 55 -16.04 7.69 4.82
N ALA A 56 -15.80 6.44 5.23
CA ALA A 56 -15.96 5.26 4.39
C ALA A 56 -17.44 4.95 4.06
N ARG A 57 -18.36 5.20 5.01
CA ARG A 57 -19.81 5.09 4.77
C ARG A 57 -20.32 6.14 3.78
N MET A 58 -19.82 7.37 3.84
CA MET A 58 -20.24 8.44 2.93
C MET A 58 -19.81 8.20 1.46
N ARG A 59 -18.65 7.59 1.23
CA ARG A 59 -18.14 7.22 -0.11
C ARG A 59 -18.85 6.01 -0.74
N LEU A 60 -19.68 5.29 0.02
CA LEU A 60 -20.47 4.15 -0.45
C LEU A 60 -21.89 4.52 -0.90
N ILE A 61 -22.34 5.75 -0.63
CA ILE A 61 -23.73 6.20 -0.87
C ILE A 61 -23.80 7.34 -1.93
N GLN A 62 -22.69 7.68 -2.60
CA GLN A 62 -22.69 8.69 -3.66
C GLN A 62 -22.40 8.11 -5.04
#